data_AF-B5XSM7-F1
#
_entry.id   AF-B5XSM7-F1
#
_cell.length_a   1.000
_cell.length_b   1.000
_cell.length_c   1.000
_cell.angle_alpha   90.00
_cell.angle_beta   90.00
_cell.angle_gamma   90.00
#
_symmetry.space_group_name_H-M   'P 1'
#
loop_
_entity.id
_entity.type
_entity.pdbx_description
1 polymer ?
#
loop_
_entity_poly.entity_id
_entity_poly.type
_entity_poly.pdbx_seq_one_letter_code
_entity_poly.pdbx_strand_id
1 'polypeptide(L)' 'MRTMVELGQAISFDPKTTIPFEGDRHNALADAIHKARYVSAIWQRIIASNQVLQKLIQN' A
#
# COMPACT_ATOMS: atom_id res chain seq x y z
N MET A 1 -9.42 -6.98 -2.94
CA MET A 1 -8.57 -6.29 -1.95
C MET A 1 -7.93 -7.17 -0.88
N ARG A 2 -8.43 -8.39 -0.63
CA ARG A 2 -7.91 -9.26 0.45
C ARG A 2 -6.41 -9.57 0.32
N THR A 3 -5.93 -9.89 -0.87
CA THR A 3 -4.53 -10.25 -1.16
C THR A 3 -3.51 -9.18 -0.73
N MET A 4 -3.78 -7.90 -1.04
CA MET A 4 -2.85 -6.82 -0.67
C MET A 4 -2.84 -6.56 0.84
N VAL A 5 -3.99 -6.67 1.51
CA VAL A 5 -4.03 -6.54 2.96
C VAL A 5 -3.24 -7.66 3.63
N GLU A 6 -3.39 -8.91 3.16
CA GLU A 6 -2.64 -10.06 3.66
C GLU A 6 -1.13 -9.89 3.44
N LEU A 7 -0.71 -9.39 2.27
CA LEU A 7 0.68 -9.06 1.98
C LEU A 7 1.24 -7.99 2.92
N GLY A 8 0.47 -6.92 3.18
CA GLY A 8 0.83 -5.89 4.15
C GLY A 8 1.05 -6.48 5.54
N GLN A 9 0.12 -7.31 6.01
CA GLN A 9 0.22 -7.95 7.33
C GLN A 9 1.46 -8.86 7.43
N ALA A 10 1.82 -9.57 6.36
CA ALA A 10 3.03 -10.39 6.31
C ALA A 10 4.32 -9.57 6.48
N ILE A 11 4.30 -8.28 6.14
CA ILE A 11 5.40 -7.32 6.39
C ILE A 11 5.15 -6.41 7.60
N SER A 12 4.29 -6.84 8.54
CA SER A 12 3.93 -6.10 9.75
C SER A 12 3.34 -4.70 9.50
N PHE A 13 2.61 -4.53 8.39
CA PHE A 13 1.95 -3.28 8.02
C PHE A 13 0.46 -3.52 7.72
N ASP A 14 -0.43 -2.99 8.56
CA ASP A 14 -1.87 -3.05 8.30
C ASP A 14 -2.36 -1.74 7.63
N PRO A 15 -2.67 -1.74 6.32
CA PRO A 15 -3.18 -0.55 5.65
C PRO A 15 -4.57 -0.12 6.14
N LYS A 16 -5.35 -1.01 6.77
CA LYS A 16 -6.70 -0.67 7.25
C LYS A 16 -6.70 0.25 8.46
N THR A 17 -5.68 0.16 9.30
CA THR A 17 -5.55 0.99 10.50
C THR A 17 -4.67 2.22 10.26
N THR A 18 -3.74 2.12 9.30
CA THR A 18 -2.75 3.17 9.04
C THR A 18 -3.18 4.17 7.97
N ILE A 19 -4.09 3.80 7.07
CA ILE A 19 -4.56 4.67 5.99
C ILE A 19 -6.05 4.93 6.21
N PRO A 20 -6.44 6.13 6.71
CA PRO A 20 -7.84 6.49 6.86
C PRO A 20 -8.51 6.63 5.48
N PHE A 21 -9.81 6.36 5.44
CA PHE A 21 -10.61 6.59 4.24
C PHE A 21 -10.79 8.10 4.01
N GLU A 22 -10.62 8.52 2.76
CA GLU A 22 -10.84 9.90 2.32
C GLU A 22 -11.88 9.93 1.19
N GLY A 23 -12.76 10.93 1.24
CA GLY A 23 -13.86 11.11 0.28
C GLY A 23 -15.20 10.57 0.77
N ASP A 24 -16.16 10.52 -0.15
CA ASP A 24 -17.52 10.08 0.16
C ASP A 24 -17.63 8.56 0.21
N ARG A 25 -18.32 8.05 1.23
CA ARG A 25 -18.61 6.61 1.33
C ARG A 25 -19.61 6.21 0.24
N HIS A 26 -19.45 4.99 -0.27
CA HIS A 26 -20.24 4.47 -1.40
C HIS A 26 -20.01 5.20 -2.73
N ASN A 27 -18.96 6.02 -2.81
CA ASN A 27 -18.47 6.57 -4.07
C ASN A 27 -17.38 5.64 -4.65
N ALA A 28 -17.64 5.09 -5.83
CA ALA A 28 -16.75 4.12 -6.46
C ALA A 28 -15.34 4.69 -6.75
N LEU A 29 -15.22 5.98 -7.07
CA LEU A 29 -13.93 6.63 -7.29
C LEU A 29 -13.15 6.78 -5.97
N ALA A 30 -13.81 7.24 -4.91
CA ALA A 30 -13.19 7.34 -3.58
C ALA A 30 -12.71 5.96 -3.09
N ASP A 31 -13.52 4.92 -3.28
CA ASP A 31 -13.14 3.55 -2.97
C ASP A 31 -11.91 3.08 -3.77
N ALA A 32 -11.88 3.35 -5.08
CA ALA A 32 -10.75 2.99 -5.94
C ALA A 32 -9.46 3.71 -5.53
N ILE A 33 -9.53 5.01 -5.25
CA ILE A 33 -8.40 5.80 -4.76
C ILE A 33 -7.90 5.23 -3.43
N HIS A 34 -8.81 4.94 -2.49
CA HIS A 34 -8.45 4.34 -1.21
C HIS A 34 -7.73 2.99 -1.37
N LYS A 35 -8.20 2.16 -2.31
CA LYS A 35 -7.55 0.88 -2.62
C LYS A 35 -6.17 1.08 -3.25
N ALA A 36 -6.01 2.04 -4.17
CA ALA A 36 -4.73 2.36 -4.78
C ALA A 36 -3.69 2.83 -3.74
N ARG A 37 -4.12 3.59 -2.73
CA ARG A 37 -3.25 4.00 -1.61
C ARG A 37 -2.73 2.81 -0.81
N TYR A 38 -3.55 1.78 -0.58
CA TYR A 38 -3.08 0.56 0.08
C TYR A 38 -1.98 -0.11 -0.74
N VAL A 39 -2.21 -0.28 -2.04
CA VAL A 39 -1.25 -0.92 -2.94
C VAL A 39 0.07 -0.15 -2.95
N SER A 40 0.01 1.16 -3.13
CA SER A 40 1.18 2.04 -3.16
C SER A 40 1.98 1.97 -1.86
N ALA A 41 1.32 2.09 -0.71
CA ALA A 41 1.99 2.07 0.59
C ALA A 41 2.69 0.74 0.90
N ILE A 42 2.10 -0.38 0.49
CA ILE A 42 2.68 -1.72 0.64
C ILE A 42 3.87 -1.87 -0.32
N TRP A 43 3.69 -1.48 -1.59
CA TRP A 43 4.74 -1.59 -2.60
C TRP A 43 5.99 -0.78 -2.21
N GLN A 44 5.81 0.47 -1.77
CA GLN A 44 6.91 1.31 -1.31
C GLN A 44 7.73 0.66 -0.18
N ARG A 45 7.07 -0.02 0.77
CA ARG A 45 7.75 -0.72 1.87
C ARG A 45 8.55 -1.93 1.39
N ILE A 46 8.00 -2.70 0.44
CA ILE A 46 8.69 -3.84 -0.16
C ILE A 46 9.94 -3.37 -0.89
N ILE A 47 9.84 -2.31 -1.69
CA ILE A 47 10.96 -1.77 -2.46
C ILE A 47 12.00 -1.11 -1.55
N ALA A 48 11.58 -0.36 -0.53
CA ALA A 48 12.49 0.21 0.46
C ALA A 48 13.33 -0.86 1.18
N SER A 49 12.73 -2.03 1.42
CA SER A 49 13.40 -3.17 2.06
C SER A 49 14.29 -3.97 1.10
N ASN A 50 14.18 -3.75 -0.22
CA ASN A 50 14.92 -4.51 -1.22
C ASN A 50 16.27 -3.85 -1.56
N GLN A 51 17.34 -4.35 -0.94
CA GLN A 51 18.70 -3.80 -1.10
C GLN A 51 19.20 -3.79 -2.55
N VAL A 52 18.81 -4.75 -3.38
CA VAL A 52 19.24 -4.80 -4.80
C VAL A 52 18.60 -3.65 -5.56
N LEU A 53 17.30 -3.44 -5.38
CA LEU A 53 16.58 -2.34 -6.04
C LEU A 53 17.04 -0.98 -5.54
N GLN A 54 17.34 -0.85 -4.24
CA GLN A 54 17.93 0.40 -3.71
C GLN A 54 19.25 0.74 -4.41
N LYS A 55 20.13 -0.25 -4.63
CA LYS A 55 21.40 -0.04 -5.35
C LYS A 55 21.20 0.35 -6.81
N LEU A 56 20.18 -0.17 -7.48
CA LEU A 56 19.88 0.17 -8.89
C LEU A 56 19.26 1.55 -9.06
N ILE A 57 18.53 2.06 -8.07
CA ILE A 57 17.90 3.40 -8.10
C ILE A 57 18.91 4.52 -7.75
N GLN A 58 19.98 4.19 -7.02
CA GLN A 58 21.00 5.14 -6.56
C GLN A 58 22.17 5.37 -7.54
N ASN A 59 22.20 4.64 -8.66
CA ASN A 59 23.20 4.75 -9.74
C ASN A 59 22.63 5.52 -10.94
#